data_AF-A0A0T2N997-F1
#
_entry.id   AF-A0A0T2N997-F1
#
_cell.length_a   1.000
_cell.length_b   1.000
_cell.length_c   1.000
_cell.angle_alpha   90.00
_cell.angle_beta   90.00
_cell.angle_gamma   90.00
#
_symmetry.space_group_name_H-M   'P 1'
#
loop_
_entity.id
_entity.type
_entity.pdbx_description
1 polymer ?
#
loop_
_entity_poly.entity_id
_entity_poly.type
_entity_poly.pdbx_seq_one_letter_code
_entity_poly.pdbx_strand_id
1 'polypeptide(L)'
;MAKIITTATGDYALTFDDVLLQPARSDVLPTETDISTYVTKDIALNLPILSSAMDTVTESAMAIAMAQAGGLGVIHKNLTAAEQAEQVRQVKSFESGMVVNPITIGPDATLADALALMQANRISGIPVVENGGTGGRAIGKLVGILTNRDVRFASHPAQPIRELMTHENLVTVRDGVSKDEAKVLLHKHRIEKLLVIDADGRCTGLITVKDIEKAQLNPNAVKDAQGRLRVAAASTVGDQGFERSLALIDAGVDLLVIDTAHGHSVRVAEAVERVKRESNSTRIVAGNVATAEATRALIDAGADSVKVGIGPGSICTTRIVAGVGVPQLAAVMACAEEGARQGVPVIADGGIKFSGDMAKALAGGASCVMVGSLLAGTDESPGEVYLYQGRSYKSYRGMGSVGAMGSGSADRYFQQDVRDQMKLVPEGIEGQVPYKGAAGAVLHQLAGGLRASMGYTGAHNLRDFRENSVFVKISGAALSESHVHDVTITREAPNYRSGR
;
A
#
# COMPACT_ATOMS: atom_id res chain seq x y z
N MET A 1 -3.42 -26.51 32.41
CA MET A 1 -4.58 -25.69 32.82
C MET A 1 -4.48 -24.33 32.15
N ALA A 2 -5.61 -23.72 31.78
CA ALA A 2 -5.62 -22.34 31.25
C ALA A 2 -5.13 -21.35 32.31
N LYS A 3 -4.45 -20.29 31.88
CA LYS A 3 -3.94 -19.23 32.76
C LYS A 3 -4.55 -17.90 32.35
N ILE A 4 -4.97 -17.10 33.32
CA ILE A 4 -5.29 -15.69 33.11
C ILE A 4 -3.98 -14.91 33.29
N ILE A 5 -3.60 -14.14 32.28
CA ILE A 5 -2.37 -13.33 32.30
C ILE A 5 -2.71 -11.86 32.55
N THR A 6 -1.84 -11.15 33.27
CA THR A 6 -1.73 -9.70 33.22
C THR A 6 -0.86 -9.31 32.03
N THR A 7 -1.10 -8.13 31.46
CA THR A 7 -0.28 -7.63 30.35
C THR A 7 1.12 -7.26 30.79
N ALA A 8 2.00 -6.96 29.82
CA ALA A 8 3.32 -6.39 30.08
C ALA A 8 3.28 -5.12 30.94
N THR A 9 2.15 -4.40 30.96
CA THR A 9 1.93 -3.21 31.79
C THR A 9 1.48 -3.52 33.22
N GLY A 10 1.28 -4.79 33.59
CA GLY A 10 0.78 -5.20 34.91
C GLY A 10 -0.73 -5.07 35.10
N ASP A 11 -1.46 -4.61 34.07
CA ASP A 11 -2.90 -4.38 34.06
C ASP A 11 -3.69 -5.48 33.32
N TYR A 12 -5.02 -5.34 33.31
CA TYR A 12 -5.88 -6.00 32.32
C TYR A 12 -5.49 -5.58 30.89
N ALA A 13 -5.71 -6.45 29.90
CA ALA A 13 -5.42 -6.11 28.52
C ALA A 13 -6.36 -5.02 27.98
N LEU A 14 -5.77 -3.92 27.52
CA LEU A 14 -6.46 -2.72 27.07
C LEU A 14 -6.52 -2.63 25.54
N THR A 15 -7.57 -2.00 25.03
CA THR A 15 -7.71 -1.55 23.64
C THR A 15 -7.68 -0.01 23.56
N PHE A 16 -7.82 0.56 22.36
CA PHE A 16 -7.69 2.00 22.14
C PHE A 16 -8.72 2.85 22.92
N ASP A 17 -9.94 2.34 23.11
CA ASP A 17 -11.02 3.02 23.83
C ASP A 17 -10.83 3.04 25.35
N ASP A 18 -9.90 2.23 25.88
CA ASP A 18 -9.64 2.15 27.33
C ASP A 18 -8.61 3.20 27.80
N VAL A 19 -8.00 3.95 26.88
CA VAL A 19 -6.91 4.88 27.19
C VAL A 19 -6.99 6.20 26.43
N LEU A 20 -6.36 7.23 26.98
CA LEU A 20 -6.00 8.49 26.31
C LEU A 20 -4.49 8.70 26.36
N LEU A 21 -3.96 9.51 25.44
CA LEU A 21 -2.60 10.04 25.54
C LEU A 21 -2.61 11.24 26.49
N GLN A 22 -1.72 11.24 27.46
CA GLN A 22 -1.54 12.35 28.38
C GLN A 22 -0.82 13.50 27.67
N PRO A 23 -1.37 14.73 27.68
CA PRO A 23 -0.64 15.90 27.20
C PRO A 23 0.66 16.09 27.97
N ALA A 24 1.70 16.58 27.29
CA ALA A 24 3.01 16.84 27.86
C ALA A 24 3.51 18.23 27.47
N ARG A 25 4.66 18.64 28.01
CA ARG A 25 5.33 19.87 27.58
C ARG A 25 5.67 19.73 26.09
N SER A 26 5.33 20.74 25.31
CA SER A 26 5.61 20.78 23.87
C SER A 26 6.29 22.09 23.48
N ASP A 27 7.33 21.98 22.68
CA ASP A 27 8.03 23.06 22.00
C ASP A 27 7.98 22.92 20.47
N VAL A 28 7.08 22.07 19.96
CA VAL A 28 6.91 21.77 18.53
C VAL A 28 5.46 22.00 18.09
N LEU A 29 5.27 22.66 16.96
CA LEU A 29 3.95 22.80 16.34
C LEU A 29 3.62 21.54 15.51
N PRO A 30 2.33 21.16 15.39
CA PRO A 30 1.91 20.03 14.56
C PRO A 30 2.48 20.04 13.13
N THR A 31 2.64 21.23 12.53
CA THR A 31 3.19 21.41 11.18
C THR A 31 4.70 21.13 11.08
N GLU A 32 5.41 21.16 12.20
CA GLU A 32 6.87 20.97 12.30
C GLU A 32 7.24 19.51 12.61
N THR A 33 6.28 18.70 13.04
CA THR A 33 6.51 17.30 13.38
C THR A 33 6.91 16.46 12.15
N ASP A 34 7.77 15.47 12.33
CA ASP A 34 8.09 14.48 11.31
C ASP A 34 7.35 13.16 11.57
N ILE A 35 6.46 12.79 10.66
CA ILE A 35 5.70 11.54 10.72
C ILE A 35 6.31 10.42 9.85
N SER A 36 7.50 10.65 9.30
CA SER A 36 8.22 9.62 8.55
C SER A 36 8.57 8.42 9.44
N THR A 37 8.60 7.23 8.84
CA THR A 37 8.84 5.97 9.55
C THR A 37 9.48 4.95 8.63
N TYR A 38 9.76 3.78 9.18
CA TYR A 38 10.32 2.62 8.49
C TYR A 38 9.37 1.44 8.68
N VAL A 39 8.81 0.93 7.57
CA VAL A 39 7.97 -0.29 7.61
C VAL A 39 8.81 -1.55 7.71
N THR A 40 10.06 -1.48 7.25
CA THR A 40 11.16 -2.42 7.50
C THR A 40 12.42 -1.60 7.74
N LYS A 41 13.54 -2.24 8.14
CA LYS A 41 14.81 -1.54 8.39
C LYS A 41 15.28 -0.59 7.26
N ASP A 42 14.85 -0.83 6.02
CA ASP A 42 15.31 -0.11 4.83
C ASP A 42 14.20 0.42 3.90
N ILE A 43 12.93 0.17 4.21
CA ILE A 43 11.80 0.77 3.48
C ILE A 43 11.20 1.90 4.33
N ALA A 44 11.56 3.13 3.96
CA ALA A 44 11.01 4.34 4.56
C ALA A 44 9.62 4.66 3.98
N LEU A 45 8.74 5.19 4.83
CA LEU A 45 7.44 5.77 4.47
C LEU A 45 7.36 7.22 4.98
N ASN A 46 6.74 8.10 4.21
CA ASN A 46 6.49 9.49 4.62
C ASN A 46 5.15 9.65 5.35
N LEU A 47 4.32 8.62 5.34
CA LEU A 47 3.06 8.48 6.04
C LEU A 47 3.01 7.07 6.64
N PRO A 48 2.84 6.91 7.97
CA PRO A 48 2.96 5.62 8.65
C PRO A 48 1.69 4.76 8.50
N ILE A 49 1.15 4.67 7.28
CA ILE A 49 -0.12 4.02 6.96
C ILE A 49 0.05 3.05 5.79
N LEU A 50 -0.45 1.83 5.98
CA LEU A 50 -0.64 0.83 4.95
C LEU A 50 -2.14 0.60 4.70
N SER A 51 -2.54 0.38 3.45
CA SER A 51 -3.89 -0.10 3.14
C SER A 51 -3.97 -1.63 3.24
N SER A 52 -5.03 -2.16 3.86
CA SER A 52 -5.17 -3.59 4.11
C SER A 52 -5.26 -4.43 2.81
N ALA A 53 -4.71 -5.64 2.86
CA ALA A 53 -4.74 -6.64 1.79
C ALA A 53 -6.13 -7.30 1.66
N MET A 54 -7.12 -6.53 1.23
CA MET A 54 -8.51 -6.97 1.11
C MET A 54 -9.07 -6.60 -0.26
N ASP A 55 -9.94 -7.47 -0.79
CA ASP A 55 -10.59 -7.31 -2.11
C ASP A 55 -11.60 -6.16 -2.19
N THR A 56 -11.92 -5.55 -1.04
CA THR A 56 -12.75 -4.35 -0.93
C THR A 56 -11.94 -3.11 -0.49
N VAL A 57 -10.60 -3.21 -0.49
CA VAL A 57 -9.72 -2.12 -0.06
C VAL A 57 -8.62 -1.82 -1.08
N THR A 58 -7.82 -2.81 -1.49
CA THR A 58 -6.55 -2.53 -2.18
C THR A 58 -6.32 -3.34 -3.45
N GLU A 59 -6.49 -2.68 -4.59
CA GLU A 59 -5.91 -3.03 -5.89
C GLU A 59 -4.94 -1.91 -6.36
N SER A 60 -4.52 -1.90 -7.63
CA SER A 60 -3.51 -0.96 -8.14
C SER A 60 -3.88 0.51 -7.92
N ALA A 61 -5.15 0.89 -8.10
CA ALA A 61 -5.62 2.27 -7.90
C ALA A 61 -5.37 2.76 -6.46
N MET A 62 -5.80 2.00 -5.45
CA MET A 62 -5.52 2.30 -4.05
C MET A 62 -4.02 2.27 -3.77
N ALA A 63 -3.28 1.28 -4.28
CA ALA A 63 -1.85 1.17 -4.03
C ALA A 63 -1.06 2.36 -4.61
N ILE A 64 -1.45 2.86 -5.79
CA ILE A 64 -0.91 4.10 -6.38
C ILE A 64 -1.21 5.29 -5.48
N ALA A 65 -2.47 5.47 -5.06
CA ALA A 65 -2.87 6.59 -4.21
C ALA A 65 -2.14 6.59 -2.86
N MET A 66 -2.00 5.42 -2.24
CA MET A 66 -1.23 5.23 -1.00
C MET A 66 0.24 5.61 -1.21
N ALA A 67 0.89 5.08 -2.25
CA ALA A 67 2.29 5.35 -2.53
C ALA A 67 2.53 6.84 -2.84
N GLN A 68 1.64 7.49 -3.60
CA GLN A 68 1.70 8.93 -3.88
C GLN A 68 1.55 9.78 -2.61
N ALA A 69 0.68 9.38 -1.69
CA ALA A 69 0.44 10.09 -0.43
C ALA A 69 1.55 9.87 0.63
N GLY A 70 2.50 8.96 0.37
CA GLY A 70 3.60 8.66 1.29
C GLY A 70 3.44 7.39 2.12
N GLY A 71 2.36 6.63 1.91
CA GLY A 71 2.13 5.32 2.54
C GLY A 71 2.44 4.16 1.59
N LEU A 72 1.86 3.00 1.85
CA LEU A 72 2.06 1.80 1.02
C LEU A 72 0.77 0.98 0.89
N GLY A 73 0.38 0.60 -0.32
CA GLY A 73 -0.76 -0.31 -0.53
C GLY A 73 -0.34 -1.77 -0.60
N VAL A 74 -1.10 -2.65 0.06
CA VAL A 74 -0.91 -4.11 -0.02
C VAL A 74 -1.97 -4.74 -0.93
N ILE A 75 -1.59 -5.17 -2.14
CA ILE A 75 -2.49 -5.85 -3.07
C ILE A 75 -2.96 -7.20 -2.48
N HIS A 76 -4.26 -7.45 -2.43
CA HIS A 76 -4.82 -8.69 -1.88
C HIS A 76 -4.53 -9.93 -2.73
N LYS A 77 -4.72 -11.12 -2.13
CA LYS A 77 -4.47 -12.42 -2.79
C LYS A 77 -5.72 -13.12 -3.37
N ASN A 78 -6.92 -12.55 -3.23
CA ASN A 78 -8.16 -13.00 -3.92
C ASN A 78 -8.14 -12.69 -5.44
N LEU A 79 -7.01 -12.96 -6.08
CA LEU A 79 -6.73 -12.87 -7.51
C LEU A 79 -5.89 -14.09 -7.88
N THR A 80 -5.86 -14.48 -9.14
CA THR A 80 -4.83 -15.43 -9.59
C THR A 80 -3.43 -14.81 -9.39
N ALA A 81 -2.39 -15.64 -9.29
CA ALA A 81 -1.02 -15.14 -9.12
C ALA A 81 -0.60 -14.20 -10.28
N ALA A 82 -1.05 -14.50 -11.50
CA ALA A 82 -0.78 -13.69 -12.68
C ALA A 82 -1.49 -12.32 -12.64
N GLU A 83 -2.77 -12.28 -12.26
CA GLU A 83 -3.53 -11.03 -12.11
C GLU A 83 -2.95 -10.16 -11.00
N GLN A 84 -2.58 -10.75 -9.86
CA GLN A 84 -1.98 -10.01 -8.75
C GLN A 84 -0.61 -9.43 -9.15
N ALA A 85 0.21 -10.20 -9.87
CA ALA A 85 1.47 -9.72 -10.43
C ALA A 85 1.26 -8.57 -11.44
N GLU A 86 0.16 -8.60 -12.19
CA GLU A 86 -0.19 -7.50 -13.10
C GLU A 86 -0.59 -6.23 -12.35
N GLN A 87 -1.36 -6.35 -11.26
CA GLN A 87 -1.65 -5.22 -10.37
C GLN A 87 -0.36 -4.57 -9.83
N VAL A 88 0.63 -5.39 -9.44
CA VAL A 88 1.97 -4.91 -9.04
C VAL A 88 2.64 -4.15 -10.19
N ARG A 89 2.69 -4.73 -11.39
CA ARG A 89 3.31 -4.08 -12.57
C ARG A 89 2.65 -2.74 -12.92
N GLN A 90 1.33 -2.64 -12.79
CA GLN A 90 0.59 -1.38 -12.98
C GLN A 90 1.07 -0.29 -12.00
N VAL A 91 1.27 -0.62 -10.72
CA VAL A 91 1.79 0.35 -9.74
C VAL A 91 3.24 0.74 -10.08
N LYS A 92 4.10 -0.25 -10.36
CA LYS A 92 5.53 -0.01 -10.67
C LYS A 92 5.73 0.80 -11.97
N SER A 93 4.77 0.78 -12.89
CA SER A 93 4.80 1.51 -14.17
C SER A 93 4.04 2.84 -14.14
N PHE A 94 3.32 3.16 -13.06
CA PHE A 94 2.45 4.33 -13.02
C PHE A 94 3.22 5.66 -13.01
N GLU A 95 4.29 5.70 -12.22
CA GLU A 95 5.26 6.79 -12.19
C GLU A 95 6.63 6.16 -12.19
N SER A 96 7.46 6.53 -13.15
CA SER A 96 8.88 6.21 -13.16
C SER A 96 9.63 7.49 -13.48
N GLY A 97 10.66 7.82 -12.71
CA GLY A 97 11.49 8.99 -13.01
C GLY A 97 12.10 8.94 -14.42
N MET A 98 12.24 7.72 -14.95
CA MET A 98 12.60 7.37 -16.32
C MET A 98 12.00 5.98 -16.61
N VAL A 99 11.32 5.82 -17.74
CA VAL A 99 10.86 4.50 -18.21
C VAL A 99 12.07 3.78 -18.79
N VAL A 100 12.55 2.73 -18.13
CA VAL A 100 13.63 1.86 -18.63
C VAL A 100 13.04 0.80 -19.57
N ASN A 101 13.72 0.52 -20.69
CA ASN A 101 13.24 -0.40 -21.74
C ASN A 101 11.81 -0.05 -22.18
N PRO A 102 11.60 1.17 -22.71
CA PRO A 102 10.28 1.63 -23.12
C PRO A 102 9.71 0.73 -24.22
N ILE A 103 8.38 0.77 -24.38
CA ILE A 103 7.74 0.13 -25.53
C ILE A 103 8.20 0.87 -26.79
N THR A 104 8.74 0.13 -27.75
CA THR A 104 9.26 0.64 -29.02
C THR A 104 8.47 0.07 -30.19
N ILE A 105 8.58 0.70 -31.35
CA ILE A 105 8.00 0.21 -32.61
C ILE A 105 8.99 0.37 -33.77
N GLY A 106 8.83 -0.42 -34.84
CA GLY A 106 9.65 -0.33 -36.05
C GLY A 106 9.17 0.77 -37.02
N PRO A 107 10.06 1.31 -37.86
CA PRO A 107 9.71 2.34 -38.84
C PRO A 107 8.74 1.84 -39.93
N ASP A 108 8.72 0.54 -40.20
CA ASP A 108 7.88 -0.07 -41.24
C ASP A 108 6.54 -0.61 -40.71
N ALA A 109 6.31 -0.54 -39.40
CA ALA A 109 5.00 -0.85 -38.83
C ALA A 109 3.97 0.20 -39.24
N THR A 110 2.69 -0.15 -39.09
CA THR A 110 1.59 0.68 -39.58
C THR A 110 1.05 1.62 -38.49
N LEU A 111 0.32 2.66 -38.91
CA LEU A 111 -0.46 3.50 -38.00
C LEU A 111 -1.42 2.68 -37.13
N ALA A 112 -2.03 1.63 -37.68
CA ALA A 112 -2.90 0.73 -36.92
C ALA A 112 -2.16 0.03 -35.77
N ASP A 113 -0.95 -0.47 -36.02
CA ASP A 113 -0.10 -1.10 -34.99
C ASP A 113 0.25 -0.11 -33.88
N ALA A 114 0.64 1.11 -34.26
CA ALA A 114 0.95 2.17 -33.32
C ALA A 114 -0.25 2.54 -32.43
N LEU A 115 -1.44 2.75 -33.02
CA LEU A 115 -2.65 3.08 -32.28
C LEU A 115 -3.07 1.96 -31.33
N ALA A 116 -2.96 0.71 -31.77
CA ALA A 116 -3.22 -0.45 -30.91
C ALA A 116 -2.27 -0.49 -29.71
N LEU A 117 -0.96 -0.27 -29.91
CA LEU A 117 0.02 -0.19 -28.82
C LEU A 117 -0.26 0.97 -27.86
N MET A 118 -0.55 2.16 -28.39
CA MET A 118 -0.86 3.35 -27.60
C MET A 118 -2.09 3.13 -26.72
N GLN A 119 -3.14 2.52 -27.28
CA GLN A 119 -4.38 2.22 -26.57
C GLN A 119 -4.18 1.13 -25.51
N ALA A 120 -3.54 0.02 -25.88
CA ALA A 120 -3.31 -1.12 -24.98
C ALA A 120 -2.46 -0.73 -23.77
N ASN A 121 -1.46 0.13 -23.96
CA ASN A 121 -0.51 0.51 -22.91
C ASN A 121 -0.78 1.89 -22.31
N ARG A 122 -1.82 2.60 -22.78
CA ARG A 122 -2.20 3.96 -22.34
C ARG A 122 -1.03 4.97 -22.42
N ILE A 123 -0.22 4.88 -23.47
CA ILE A 123 0.95 5.74 -23.71
C ILE A 123 0.68 6.72 -24.86
N SER A 124 1.20 7.94 -24.73
CA SER A 124 1.00 9.02 -25.71
C SER A 124 2.19 9.22 -26.66
N GLY A 125 3.17 8.31 -26.64
CA GLY A 125 4.27 8.32 -27.59
C GLY A 125 5.21 7.14 -27.39
N ILE A 126 5.84 6.75 -28.49
CA ILE A 126 6.56 5.49 -28.67
C ILE A 126 7.88 5.81 -29.39
N PRO A 127 9.05 5.49 -28.81
CA PRO A 127 10.31 5.52 -29.52
C PRO A 127 10.31 4.56 -30.71
N VAL A 128 10.84 5.00 -31.84
CA VAL A 128 10.97 4.18 -33.06
C VAL A 128 12.40 3.69 -33.17
N VAL A 129 12.58 2.36 -33.29
CA VAL A 129 13.89 1.71 -33.36
C VAL A 129 13.97 0.79 -34.59
N GLU A 130 15.16 0.64 -35.19
CA GLU A 130 15.35 -0.11 -36.45
C GLU A 130 14.77 -1.54 -36.42
N ASN A 131 14.90 -2.24 -35.29
CA ASN A 131 14.46 -3.62 -35.10
C ASN A 131 13.15 -3.75 -34.30
N GLY A 132 12.33 -2.69 -34.24
CA GLY A 132 11.16 -2.64 -33.36
C GLY A 132 9.94 -3.46 -33.83
N GLY A 133 9.93 -3.95 -35.06
CA GLY A 133 8.81 -4.72 -35.64
C GLY A 133 7.46 -4.00 -35.49
N THR A 134 6.38 -4.74 -35.23
CA THR A 134 5.04 -4.18 -34.97
C THR A 134 4.83 -3.72 -33.52
N GLY A 135 5.85 -3.78 -32.66
CA GLY A 135 5.75 -3.38 -31.26
C GLY A 135 6.42 -4.35 -30.29
N GLY A 136 7.00 -3.82 -29.21
CA GLY A 136 7.57 -4.62 -28.13
C GLY A 136 8.48 -3.81 -27.21
N ARG A 137 9.42 -4.46 -26.53
CA ARG A 137 10.47 -3.81 -25.73
C ARG A 137 11.86 -4.06 -26.33
N ALA A 138 11.97 -3.96 -27.65
CA ALA A 138 13.21 -4.21 -28.36
C ALA A 138 14.20 -3.07 -28.10
N ILE A 139 15.40 -3.41 -27.64
CA ILE A 139 16.50 -2.44 -27.59
C ILE A 139 17.13 -2.38 -28.98
N GLY A 140 17.10 -1.20 -29.57
CA GLY A 140 17.53 -0.97 -30.93
C GLY A 140 18.01 0.45 -31.13
N LYS A 141 18.72 0.67 -32.24
CA LYS A 141 19.16 2.00 -32.62
C LYS A 141 17.96 2.92 -32.82
N LEU A 142 17.95 4.04 -32.11
CA LEU A 142 16.88 5.01 -32.15
C LEU A 142 16.87 5.73 -33.51
N VAL A 143 15.73 5.69 -34.20
CA VAL A 143 15.55 6.34 -35.52
C VAL A 143 14.41 7.36 -35.54
N GLY A 144 13.60 7.42 -34.49
CA GLY A 144 12.53 8.40 -34.41
C GLY A 144 11.74 8.34 -33.11
N ILE A 145 10.72 9.19 -33.03
CA ILE A 145 9.67 9.11 -32.02
C ILE A 145 8.33 9.41 -32.68
N LEU A 146 7.34 8.59 -32.33
CA LEU A 146 5.96 8.82 -32.72
C LEU A 146 5.18 9.29 -31.49
N THR A 147 4.41 10.36 -31.61
CA THR A 147 3.64 10.94 -30.51
C THR A 147 2.16 11.05 -30.88
N ASN A 148 1.31 11.30 -29.87
CA ASN A 148 -0.10 11.53 -30.09
C ASN A 148 -0.38 12.71 -31.04
N ARG A 149 0.53 13.69 -31.15
CA ARG A 149 0.37 14.81 -32.10
C ARG A 149 0.48 14.36 -33.54
N ASP A 150 1.35 13.39 -33.81
CA ASP A 150 1.66 12.91 -35.16
C ASP A 150 0.52 12.04 -35.72
N VAL A 151 -0.15 11.28 -34.84
CA VAL A 151 -1.23 10.35 -35.24
C VAL A 151 -2.63 10.95 -35.15
N ARG A 152 -2.83 12.07 -34.45
CA ARG A 152 -4.18 12.61 -34.13
C ARG A 152 -5.08 12.86 -35.33
N PHE A 153 -4.48 13.23 -36.46
CA PHE A 153 -5.19 13.53 -37.71
C PHE A 153 -4.82 12.58 -38.85
N ALA A 154 -4.05 11.53 -38.56
CA ALA A 154 -3.70 10.53 -39.55
C ALA A 154 -4.90 9.60 -39.78
N SER A 155 -5.32 9.45 -41.03
CA SER A 155 -6.55 8.74 -41.40
C SER A 155 -6.34 7.41 -42.12
N HIS A 156 -5.10 7.11 -42.55
CA HIS A 156 -4.77 5.92 -43.35
C HIS A 156 -4.15 4.83 -42.46
N PRO A 157 -4.88 3.78 -42.08
CA PRO A 157 -4.39 2.81 -41.08
C PRO A 157 -3.14 2.04 -41.51
N ALA A 158 -2.96 1.82 -42.82
CA ALA A 158 -1.81 1.11 -43.39
C ALA A 158 -0.58 2.01 -43.63
N GLN A 159 -0.66 3.30 -43.32
CA GLN A 159 0.46 4.22 -43.51
C GLN A 159 1.64 3.82 -42.61
N PRO A 160 2.87 3.74 -43.14
CA PRO A 160 4.04 3.32 -42.35
C PRO A 160 4.49 4.43 -41.40
N ILE A 161 4.98 4.04 -40.22
CA ILE A 161 5.37 4.96 -39.14
C ILE A 161 6.49 5.91 -39.55
N ARG A 162 7.43 5.48 -40.40
CA ARG A 162 8.51 6.33 -40.90
C ARG A 162 8.04 7.62 -41.59
N GLU A 163 6.82 7.64 -42.12
CA GLU A 163 6.22 8.82 -42.75
C GLU A 163 5.55 9.76 -41.75
N LEU A 164 5.25 9.28 -40.54
CA LEU A 164 4.55 10.01 -39.49
C LEU A 164 5.48 10.44 -38.35
N MET A 165 6.55 9.68 -38.10
CA MET A 165 7.44 9.92 -36.96
C MET A 165 8.30 11.18 -37.12
N THR A 166 8.61 11.81 -35.99
CA THR A 166 9.72 12.76 -35.94
C THR A 166 11.02 11.97 -35.99
N HIS A 167 11.89 12.26 -36.95
CA HIS A 167 13.19 11.58 -37.14
C HIS A 167 14.37 12.57 -37.25
N GLU A 168 14.09 13.84 -37.51
CA GLU A 168 15.10 14.91 -37.51
C GLU A 168 15.18 15.60 -36.15
N ASN A 169 16.37 16.08 -35.79
CA ASN A 169 16.62 16.88 -34.59
C ASN A 169 16.10 16.23 -33.29
N LEU A 170 16.19 14.90 -33.20
CA LEU A 170 15.79 14.16 -32.00
C LEU A 170 16.59 14.65 -30.79
N VAL A 171 15.88 15.19 -29.81
CA VAL A 171 16.47 15.58 -28.53
C VAL A 171 16.64 14.33 -27.70
N THR A 172 17.89 13.98 -27.43
CA THR A 172 18.27 12.79 -26.68
C THR A 172 19.18 13.15 -25.51
N VAL A 173 19.20 12.28 -24.51
CA VAL A 173 20.10 12.35 -23.36
C VAL A 173 20.75 10.99 -23.13
N ARG A 174 21.87 10.99 -22.42
CA ARG A 174 22.50 9.75 -21.96
C ARG A 174 21.88 9.30 -20.64
N ASP A 175 22.12 8.04 -20.32
CA ASP A 175 21.79 7.50 -19.01
C ASP A 175 22.44 8.31 -17.88
N GLY A 176 21.73 8.46 -16.75
CA GLY A 176 22.17 9.26 -15.60
C GLY A 176 21.86 10.77 -15.65
N VAL A 177 21.08 11.25 -16.63
CA VAL A 177 20.63 12.66 -16.68
C VAL A 177 19.86 13.05 -15.40
N SER A 178 20.15 14.23 -14.86
CA SER A 178 19.41 14.71 -13.69
C SER A 178 17.99 15.14 -14.06
N LYS A 179 17.05 15.05 -13.11
CA LYS A 179 15.65 15.51 -13.33
C LYS A 179 15.57 16.98 -13.72
N ASP A 180 16.44 17.83 -13.15
CA ASP A 180 16.41 19.26 -13.43
C ASP A 180 17.01 19.58 -14.80
N GLU A 181 18.05 18.87 -15.22
CA GLU A 181 18.55 18.95 -16.59
C GLU A 181 17.51 18.46 -17.61
N ALA A 182 16.83 17.34 -17.32
CA ALA A 182 15.73 16.84 -18.16
C ALA A 182 14.61 17.88 -18.28
N LYS A 183 14.21 18.54 -17.19
CA LYS A 183 13.24 19.66 -17.23
C LYS A 183 13.69 20.80 -18.12
N VAL A 184 14.95 21.22 -18.01
CA VAL A 184 15.52 22.29 -18.83
C VAL A 184 15.45 21.92 -20.31
N LEU A 185 15.79 20.68 -20.68
CA LEU A 185 15.74 20.20 -22.06
C LEU A 185 14.30 20.12 -22.59
N LEU A 186 13.38 19.54 -21.82
CA LEU A 186 11.96 19.47 -22.17
C LEU A 186 11.37 20.87 -22.42
N HIS A 187 11.67 21.84 -21.53
CA HIS A 187 11.21 23.22 -21.67
C HIS A 187 11.87 23.95 -22.85
N LYS A 188 13.21 23.86 -22.98
CA LYS A 188 13.97 24.52 -24.05
C LYS A 188 13.52 24.08 -25.43
N HIS A 189 13.30 22.78 -25.61
CA HIS A 189 12.90 22.21 -26.90
C HIS A 189 11.38 22.13 -27.07
N ARG A 190 10.58 22.51 -26.05
CA ARG A 190 9.11 22.49 -26.05
C ARG A 190 8.53 21.11 -26.41
N ILE A 191 9.16 20.07 -25.89
CA ILE A 191 8.79 18.67 -26.10
C ILE A 191 8.27 18.05 -24.80
N GLU A 192 7.39 17.05 -24.92
CA GLU A 192 6.79 16.37 -23.77
C GLU A 192 7.53 15.08 -23.36
N LYS A 193 8.47 14.64 -24.20
CA LYS A 193 9.16 13.35 -24.10
C LYS A 193 10.62 13.53 -24.44
N LEU A 194 11.50 12.95 -23.63
CA LEU A 194 12.95 13.00 -23.78
C LEU A 194 13.49 11.58 -23.90
N LEU A 195 14.14 11.28 -25.00
CA LEU A 195 14.64 9.95 -25.34
C LEU A 195 15.99 9.72 -24.68
N VAL A 196 16.16 8.58 -24.01
CA VAL A 196 17.42 8.21 -23.36
C VAL A 196 18.10 7.15 -24.22
N ILE A 197 19.38 7.39 -24.55
CA ILE A 197 20.19 6.52 -25.40
C ILE A 197 21.49 6.09 -24.72
N ASP A 198 21.99 4.91 -25.09
CA ASP A 198 23.33 4.46 -24.73
C ASP A 198 24.42 5.08 -25.64
N ALA A 199 25.67 4.67 -25.42
CA ALA A 199 26.81 5.13 -26.22
C ALA A 199 26.75 4.69 -27.71
N ASP A 200 26.02 3.60 -28.00
CA ASP A 200 25.83 3.05 -29.35
C ASP A 200 24.60 3.65 -30.06
N GLY A 201 23.90 4.60 -29.41
CA GLY A 201 22.69 5.23 -29.93
C GLY A 201 21.44 4.35 -29.85
N ARG A 202 21.45 3.30 -29.02
CA ARG A 202 20.26 2.47 -28.78
C ARG A 202 19.34 3.13 -27.77
N CYS A 203 18.03 3.04 -27.97
CA CYS A 203 17.04 3.57 -27.03
C CYS A 203 16.99 2.69 -25.77
N THR A 204 17.42 3.24 -24.65
CA THR A 204 17.43 2.55 -23.35
C THR A 204 16.37 3.08 -22.39
N GLY A 205 15.85 4.29 -22.64
CA GLY A 205 14.85 4.89 -21.77
C GLY A 205 14.02 6.03 -22.38
N LEU A 206 13.01 6.46 -21.63
CA LEU A 206 12.13 7.58 -21.97
C LEU A 206 11.75 8.36 -20.70
N ILE A 207 11.93 9.68 -20.70
CA ILE A 207 11.46 10.58 -19.64
C ILE A 207 10.28 11.39 -20.16
N THR A 208 9.20 11.53 -19.37
CA THR A 208 8.00 12.27 -19.78
C THR A 208 7.70 13.45 -18.87
N VAL A 209 7.13 14.53 -19.43
CA VAL A 209 6.64 15.68 -18.64
C VAL A 209 5.61 15.24 -17.61
N LYS A 210 4.74 14.29 -17.97
CA LYS A 210 3.72 13.74 -17.08
C LYS A 210 4.32 13.14 -15.80
N ASP A 211 5.44 12.43 -15.90
CA ASP A 211 6.13 11.87 -14.72
C ASP A 211 6.74 12.95 -13.83
N ILE A 212 7.22 14.04 -14.44
CA ILE A 212 7.76 15.21 -13.72
C ILE A 212 6.64 15.96 -12.98
N GLU A 213 5.51 16.22 -13.64
CA GLU A 213 4.34 16.88 -13.04
C GLU A 213 3.77 16.07 -11.87
N LYS A 214 3.62 14.75 -12.05
CA LYS A 214 3.17 13.85 -10.98
C LYS A 214 4.10 13.89 -9.77
N ALA A 215 5.41 13.96 -9.98
CA ALA A 215 6.39 14.06 -8.89
C ALA A 215 6.30 15.41 -8.14
N GLN A 216 5.88 16.49 -8.81
CA GLN A 216 5.63 17.78 -8.15
C GLN A 216 4.31 17.79 -7.37
N LEU A 217 3.26 17.14 -7.89
CA LEU A 217 1.97 17.02 -7.21
C LEU A 217 2.05 16.14 -5.96
N ASN A 218 2.93 15.14 -5.96
CA ASN A 218 3.09 14.17 -4.88
C ASN A 218 4.53 14.17 -4.33
N PRO A 219 4.96 15.24 -3.64
CA PRO A 219 6.34 15.36 -3.15
C PRO A 219 6.68 14.32 -2.08
N ASN A 220 5.66 13.82 -1.36
CA ASN A 220 5.81 12.82 -0.31
C ASN A 220 5.73 11.38 -0.84
N ALA A 221 5.70 11.16 -2.16
CA ALA A 221 5.52 9.83 -2.73
C ALA A 221 6.64 8.86 -2.32
N VAL A 222 6.27 7.64 -1.93
CA VAL A 222 7.22 6.57 -1.60
C VAL A 222 7.68 5.89 -2.89
N LYS A 223 8.97 6.03 -3.19
CA LYS A 223 9.58 5.51 -4.41
C LYS A 223 10.74 4.56 -4.09
N ASP A 224 10.99 3.63 -5.01
CA ASP A 224 12.19 2.80 -4.99
C ASP A 224 13.41 3.56 -5.55
N ALA A 225 14.57 2.90 -5.56
CA ALA A 225 15.82 3.50 -6.05
C ALA A 225 15.76 3.88 -7.54
N GLN A 226 14.84 3.28 -8.32
CA GLN A 226 14.60 3.60 -9.72
C GLN A 226 13.56 4.72 -9.90
N GLY A 227 13.05 5.28 -8.82
CA GLY A 227 12.04 6.34 -8.84
C GLY A 227 10.63 5.84 -9.18
N ARG A 228 10.38 4.53 -9.08
CA ARG A 228 9.05 3.93 -9.25
C ARG A 228 8.29 3.91 -7.94
N LEU A 229 6.97 4.03 -7.96
CA LEU A 229 6.16 3.90 -6.74
C LEU A 229 6.41 2.54 -6.07
N ARG A 230 6.47 2.53 -4.74
CA ARG A 230 6.56 1.29 -3.98
C ARG A 230 5.20 0.61 -3.84
N VAL A 231 5.21 -0.72 -3.83
CA VAL A 231 3.99 -1.53 -3.66
C VAL A 231 4.27 -2.77 -2.85
N ALA A 232 3.29 -3.17 -2.04
CA ALA A 232 3.29 -4.43 -1.33
C ALA A 232 2.24 -5.38 -1.90
N ALA A 233 2.40 -6.69 -1.67
CA ALA A 233 1.39 -7.67 -2.07
C ALA A 233 1.31 -8.82 -1.05
N ALA A 234 0.10 -9.30 -0.79
CA ALA A 234 -0.15 -10.40 0.11
C ALA A 234 0.10 -11.76 -0.57
N SER A 235 0.63 -12.69 0.21
CA SER A 235 0.79 -14.10 -0.17
C SER A 235 0.35 -15.00 0.98
N THR A 236 0.59 -16.29 0.85
CA THR A 236 0.22 -17.32 1.82
C THR A 236 1.32 -18.35 2.02
N VAL A 237 1.03 -19.40 2.78
CA VAL A 237 1.93 -20.52 3.07
C VAL A 237 1.81 -21.66 2.04
N GLY A 238 2.73 -22.61 2.09
CA GLY A 238 2.72 -23.79 1.20
C GLY A 238 3.20 -23.49 -0.22
N ASP A 239 3.10 -24.47 -1.12
CA ASP A 239 3.66 -24.38 -2.49
C ASP A 239 2.99 -23.30 -3.33
N GLN A 240 1.67 -23.20 -3.28
CA GLN A 240 0.93 -22.14 -3.99
C GLN A 240 1.31 -20.74 -3.50
N GLY A 241 1.52 -20.59 -2.18
CA GLY A 241 2.01 -19.35 -1.60
C GLY A 241 3.42 -19.02 -2.05
N PHE A 242 4.29 -20.03 -2.15
CA PHE A 242 5.65 -19.87 -2.62
C PHE A 242 5.71 -19.46 -4.10
N GLU A 243 5.01 -20.16 -5.00
CA GLU A 243 4.93 -19.83 -6.42
C GLU A 243 4.39 -18.40 -6.65
N ARG A 244 3.33 -18.04 -5.92
CA ARG A 244 2.79 -16.67 -5.93
C ARG A 244 3.82 -15.65 -5.48
N SER A 245 4.56 -15.94 -4.42
CA SER A 245 5.61 -15.04 -3.91
C SER A 245 6.69 -14.79 -4.96
N LEU A 246 7.14 -15.84 -5.67
CA LEU A 246 8.11 -15.70 -6.76
C LEU A 246 7.57 -14.87 -7.93
N ALA A 247 6.31 -15.08 -8.33
CA ALA A 247 5.67 -14.28 -9.38
C ALA A 247 5.55 -12.80 -9.01
N LEU A 248 5.29 -12.48 -7.73
CA LEU A 248 5.23 -11.11 -7.23
C LEU A 248 6.63 -10.46 -7.17
N ILE A 249 7.65 -11.23 -6.78
CA ILE A 249 9.04 -10.77 -6.78
C ILE A 249 9.49 -10.45 -8.21
N ASP A 250 9.19 -11.31 -9.18
CA ASP A 250 9.46 -11.08 -10.61
C ASP A 250 8.73 -9.83 -11.14
N ALA A 251 7.50 -9.60 -10.70
CA ALA A 251 6.75 -8.37 -11.00
C ALA A 251 7.35 -7.10 -10.37
N GLY A 252 8.30 -7.23 -9.43
CA GLY A 252 8.98 -6.11 -8.78
C GLY A 252 8.29 -5.59 -7.53
N VAL A 253 7.62 -6.46 -6.76
CA VAL A 253 7.05 -6.10 -5.44
C VAL A 253 8.17 -5.69 -4.47
N ASP A 254 7.96 -4.61 -3.71
CA ASP A 254 8.93 -4.11 -2.73
C ASP A 254 8.83 -4.85 -1.39
N LEU A 255 7.59 -5.21 -0.99
CA LEU A 255 7.28 -5.81 0.30
C LEU A 255 6.25 -6.95 0.12
N LEU A 256 6.64 -8.17 0.45
CA LEU A 256 5.74 -9.32 0.48
C LEU A 256 5.10 -9.43 1.87
N VAL A 257 3.79 -9.69 1.93
CA VAL A 257 3.07 -9.90 3.20
C VAL A 257 2.57 -11.34 3.28
N ILE A 258 3.21 -12.19 4.07
CA ILE A 258 2.71 -13.53 4.39
C ILE A 258 1.54 -13.37 5.37
N ASP A 259 0.31 -13.47 4.83
CA ASP A 259 -0.92 -13.09 5.53
C ASP A 259 -1.75 -14.31 5.92
N THR A 260 -1.73 -14.65 7.21
CA THR A 260 -2.52 -15.73 7.82
C THR A 260 -3.29 -15.24 9.05
N ALA A 261 -4.35 -15.95 9.45
CA ALA A 261 -5.06 -15.63 10.69
C ALA A 261 -4.23 -15.95 11.96
N HIS A 262 -3.32 -16.92 11.87
CA HIS A 262 -2.46 -17.35 12.98
C HIS A 262 -1.00 -17.45 12.55
N GLY A 263 -0.28 -16.33 12.72
CA GLY A 263 1.12 -16.17 12.35
C GLY A 263 2.10 -17.05 13.13
N HIS A 264 1.72 -17.56 14.31
CA HIS A 264 2.57 -18.44 15.12
C HIS A 264 2.54 -19.92 14.67
N SER A 265 1.88 -20.21 13.55
CA SER A 265 1.93 -21.53 12.92
C SER A 265 3.32 -21.78 12.31
N VAL A 266 3.86 -22.98 12.51
CA VAL A 266 5.17 -23.40 11.94
C VAL A 266 5.24 -23.18 10.44
N ARG A 267 4.12 -23.39 9.72
CA ARG A 267 4.04 -23.19 8.26
C ARG A 267 4.31 -21.75 7.84
N VAL A 268 4.06 -20.77 8.71
CA VAL A 268 4.33 -19.36 8.42
C VAL A 268 5.83 -19.09 8.49
N ALA A 269 6.50 -19.57 9.55
CA ALA A 269 7.96 -19.50 9.66
C ALA A 269 8.65 -20.20 8.48
N GLU A 270 8.23 -21.43 8.15
CA GLU A 270 8.74 -22.18 7.00
C GLU A 270 8.57 -21.41 5.67
N ALA A 271 7.43 -20.73 5.48
CA ALA A 271 7.18 -19.93 4.29
C ALA A 271 8.10 -18.69 4.22
N VAL A 272 8.31 -18.00 5.35
CA VAL A 272 9.25 -16.87 5.43
C VAL A 272 10.66 -17.33 5.09
N GLU A 273 11.16 -18.38 5.75
CA GLU A 273 12.48 -18.93 5.50
C GLU A 273 12.67 -19.35 4.04
N ARG A 274 11.66 -20.03 3.47
CA ARG A 274 11.71 -20.50 2.08
C ARG A 274 11.80 -19.34 1.10
N VAL A 275 11.04 -18.27 1.28
CA VAL A 275 11.11 -17.09 0.41
C VAL A 275 12.45 -16.35 0.59
N LYS A 276 12.94 -16.18 1.83
CA LYS A 276 14.24 -15.54 2.10
C LYS A 276 15.42 -16.28 1.48
N ARG A 277 15.35 -17.61 1.36
CA ARG A 277 16.39 -18.41 0.68
C ARG A 277 16.51 -18.04 -0.81
N GLU A 278 15.39 -17.78 -1.49
CA GLU A 278 15.43 -17.46 -2.93
C GLU A 278 15.63 -15.99 -3.23
N SER A 279 15.11 -15.10 -2.39
CA SER A 279 15.28 -13.67 -2.59
C SER A 279 15.50 -12.93 -1.29
N ASN A 280 16.65 -12.25 -1.22
CA ASN A 280 16.93 -11.26 -0.19
C ASN A 280 16.68 -9.83 -0.68
N SER A 281 16.32 -9.63 -1.96
CA SER A 281 16.05 -8.30 -2.50
C SER A 281 14.69 -7.76 -2.08
N THR A 282 13.70 -8.63 -1.87
CA THR A 282 12.36 -8.26 -1.43
C THR A 282 12.24 -8.42 0.08
N ARG A 283 11.60 -7.45 0.73
CA ARG A 283 11.36 -7.51 2.18
C ARG A 283 10.11 -8.32 2.49
N ILE A 284 10.07 -8.94 3.67
CA ILE A 284 8.95 -9.78 4.09
C ILE A 284 8.32 -9.26 5.39
N VAL A 285 7.02 -9.04 5.37
CA VAL A 285 6.17 -8.94 6.55
C VAL A 285 5.50 -10.29 6.80
N ALA A 286 5.47 -10.74 8.05
CA ALA A 286 4.71 -11.94 8.43
C ALA A 286 3.71 -11.63 9.56
N GLY A 287 2.54 -12.26 9.50
CA GLY A 287 1.52 -12.14 10.53
C GLY A 287 0.21 -12.88 10.18
N ASN A 288 -0.83 -12.78 11.01
CA ASN A 288 -0.93 -11.91 12.19
C ASN A 288 -0.49 -12.60 13.48
N VAL A 289 0.16 -11.85 14.35
CA VAL A 289 0.50 -12.27 15.72
C VAL A 289 -0.17 -11.35 16.75
N ALA A 290 -0.19 -11.79 18.00
CA ALA A 290 -0.72 -10.99 19.12
C ALA A 290 0.09 -11.15 20.41
N THR A 291 1.27 -11.79 20.36
CA THR A 291 2.12 -12.08 21.52
C THR A 291 3.60 -11.88 21.18
N ALA A 292 4.39 -11.50 22.18
CA ALA A 292 5.85 -11.34 22.04
C ALA A 292 6.54 -12.63 21.54
N GLU A 293 6.13 -13.80 22.02
CA GLU A 293 6.69 -15.09 21.60
C GLU A 293 6.49 -15.35 20.11
N ALA A 294 5.29 -15.06 19.59
CA ALA A 294 4.98 -15.20 18.17
C ALA A 294 5.75 -14.17 17.33
N THR A 295 5.92 -12.95 17.84
CA THR A 295 6.77 -11.94 17.21
C THR A 295 8.21 -12.40 17.10
N ARG A 296 8.79 -12.90 18.19
CA ARG A 296 10.15 -13.46 18.21
C ARG A 296 10.29 -14.59 17.19
N ALA A 297 9.36 -15.55 17.19
CA ALA A 297 9.42 -16.70 16.27
C ALA A 297 9.44 -16.27 14.79
N LEU A 298 8.66 -15.25 14.41
CA LEU A 298 8.67 -14.74 13.03
C LEU A 298 9.93 -13.92 12.70
N ILE A 299 10.48 -13.17 13.66
CA ILE A 299 11.75 -12.47 13.47
C ILE A 299 12.89 -13.48 13.30
N ASP A 300 12.94 -14.52 14.13
CA ASP A 300 13.95 -15.59 14.06
C ASP A 300 13.89 -16.34 12.71
N ALA A 301 12.68 -16.50 12.14
CA ALA A 301 12.48 -17.06 10.80
C ALA A 301 12.94 -16.13 9.66
N GLY A 302 13.23 -14.86 9.94
CA GLY A 302 13.74 -13.89 8.98
C GLY A 302 12.73 -12.85 8.48
N ALA A 303 11.61 -12.64 9.18
CA ALA A 303 10.68 -11.57 8.85
C ALA A 303 11.34 -10.19 9.07
N ASP A 304 11.25 -9.30 8.09
CA ASP A 304 11.80 -7.95 8.14
C ASP A 304 10.88 -6.95 8.87
N SER A 305 9.63 -7.34 9.11
CA SER A 305 8.64 -6.68 9.95
C SER A 305 7.53 -7.67 10.36
N VAL A 306 6.84 -7.39 11.45
CA VAL A 306 5.77 -8.27 11.97
C VAL A 306 4.42 -7.56 11.99
N LYS A 307 3.37 -8.21 11.49
CA LYS A 307 1.99 -7.69 11.48
C LYS A 307 1.22 -8.17 12.70
N VAL A 308 0.66 -7.24 13.47
CA VAL A 308 0.11 -7.46 14.81
C VAL A 308 -1.40 -7.18 14.83
N GLY A 309 -2.18 -8.17 15.26
CA GLY A 309 -3.60 -8.01 15.55
C GLY A 309 -4.42 -9.27 15.21
N ILE A 310 -5.04 -9.87 16.21
CA ILE A 310 -5.95 -11.02 16.03
C ILE A 310 -7.35 -10.64 16.54
N GLY A 311 -8.29 -10.59 15.59
CA GLY A 311 -9.68 -10.21 15.81
C GLY A 311 -10.05 -8.73 16.11
N PRO A 312 -9.18 -7.70 15.99
CA PRO A 312 -9.57 -6.31 16.28
C PRO A 312 -10.35 -5.65 15.13
N GLY A 313 -10.35 -6.25 13.93
CA GLY A 313 -10.95 -5.65 12.74
C GLY A 313 -12.47 -5.47 12.87
N SER A 314 -13.01 -4.38 12.34
CA SER A 314 -14.43 -4.01 12.48
C SER A 314 -15.42 -5.02 11.89
N ILE A 315 -14.94 -5.94 11.05
CA ILE A 315 -15.73 -6.99 10.38
C ILE A 315 -15.20 -8.40 10.69
N CYS A 316 -14.31 -8.53 11.65
CA CYS A 316 -13.74 -9.80 12.06
C CYS A 316 -14.50 -10.34 13.27
N THR A 317 -14.89 -11.60 13.20
CA THR A 317 -15.63 -12.29 14.27
C THR A 317 -14.80 -13.38 14.94
N THR A 318 -13.50 -13.53 14.62
CA THR A 318 -12.57 -14.50 15.24
C THR A 318 -12.69 -14.57 16.76
N ARG A 319 -12.73 -13.42 17.45
CA ARG A 319 -12.86 -13.37 18.92
C ARG A 319 -14.16 -13.95 19.44
N ILE A 320 -15.23 -13.87 18.66
CA ILE A 320 -16.56 -14.33 19.03
C ILE A 320 -16.74 -15.80 18.63
N VAL A 321 -16.33 -16.16 17.41
CA VAL A 321 -16.55 -17.50 16.84
C VAL A 321 -15.52 -18.50 17.37
N ALA A 322 -14.23 -18.15 17.37
CA ALA A 322 -13.16 -19.03 17.84
C ALA A 322 -12.78 -18.79 19.32
N GLY A 323 -13.20 -17.67 19.91
CA GLY A 323 -12.83 -17.31 21.29
C GLY A 323 -11.36 -16.87 21.45
N VAL A 324 -10.67 -16.55 20.35
CA VAL A 324 -9.22 -16.26 20.34
C VAL A 324 -8.96 -14.79 19.99
N GLY A 325 -8.07 -14.14 20.73
CA GLY A 325 -7.57 -12.80 20.42
C GLY A 325 -6.97 -12.10 21.64
N VAL A 326 -6.38 -10.92 21.40
CA VAL A 326 -5.82 -10.06 22.45
C VAL A 326 -6.25 -8.61 22.15
N PRO A 327 -6.72 -7.82 23.14
CA PRO A 327 -6.98 -6.39 22.98
C PRO A 327 -5.83 -5.66 22.26
N GLN A 328 -6.18 -4.81 21.28
CA GLN A 328 -5.23 -4.45 20.22
C GLN A 328 -4.04 -3.64 20.74
N LEU A 329 -4.27 -2.69 21.65
CA LEU A 329 -3.19 -1.88 22.21
C LEU A 329 -2.22 -2.75 23.02
N ALA A 330 -2.74 -3.65 23.86
CA ALA A 330 -1.92 -4.60 24.61
C ALA A 330 -1.08 -5.51 23.68
N ALA A 331 -1.68 -6.02 22.60
CA ALA A 331 -0.97 -6.81 21.60
C ALA A 331 0.15 -6.01 20.93
N VAL A 332 -0.15 -4.78 20.49
CA VAL A 332 0.83 -3.88 19.87
C VAL A 332 2.00 -3.60 20.81
N MET A 333 1.74 -3.22 22.06
CA MET A 333 2.80 -2.91 23.02
C MET A 333 3.73 -4.11 23.29
N ALA A 334 3.15 -5.29 23.52
CA ALA A 334 3.95 -6.51 23.77
C ALA A 334 4.79 -6.93 22.55
N CYS A 335 4.21 -6.84 21.35
CA CYS A 335 4.92 -7.18 20.12
C CYS A 335 5.97 -6.12 19.76
N ALA A 336 5.69 -4.84 19.99
CA ALA A 336 6.60 -3.74 19.72
C ALA A 336 7.82 -3.77 20.65
N GLU A 337 7.64 -4.09 21.94
CA GLU A 337 8.75 -4.28 22.87
C GLU A 337 9.71 -5.38 22.40
N GLU A 338 9.17 -6.52 21.97
CA GLU A 338 9.97 -7.62 21.42
C GLU A 338 10.63 -7.24 20.08
N GLY A 339 9.89 -6.60 19.18
CA GLY A 339 10.44 -6.10 17.92
C GLY A 339 11.59 -5.11 18.15
N ALA A 340 11.45 -4.19 19.09
CA ALA A 340 12.47 -3.21 19.45
C ALA A 340 13.77 -3.85 19.96
N ARG A 341 13.67 -4.90 20.80
CA ARG A 341 14.86 -5.67 21.26
C ARG A 341 15.69 -6.23 20.11
N GLN A 342 15.04 -6.56 18.99
CA GLN A 342 15.69 -7.15 17.80
C GLN A 342 15.86 -6.15 16.65
N GLY A 343 15.47 -4.89 16.85
CA GLY A 343 15.48 -3.84 15.84
C GLY A 343 14.54 -4.09 14.65
N VAL A 344 13.45 -4.86 14.84
CA VAL A 344 12.48 -5.16 13.79
C VAL A 344 11.17 -4.38 14.02
N PRO A 345 10.71 -3.57 13.05
CA PRO A 345 9.44 -2.86 13.11
C PRO A 345 8.22 -3.78 13.28
N VAL A 346 7.16 -3.24 13.88
CA VAL A 346 5.84 -3.89 13.93
C VAL A 346 4.74 -3.01 13.34
N ILE A 347 3.74 -3.64 12.73
CA ILE A 347 2.61 -3.00 12.06
C ILE A 347 1.34 -3.33 12.85
N ALA A 348 0.62 -2.32 13.33
CA ALA A 348 -0.67 -2.52 13.98
C ALA A 348 -1.79 -2.67 12.94
N ASP A 349 -2.43 -3.84 12.86
CA ASP A 349 -3.44 -4.18 11.86
C ASP A 349 -4.83 -4.35 12.50
N GLY A 350 -5.76 -3.45 12.16
CA GLY A 350 -7.15 -3.47 12.59
C GLY A 350 -7.46 -2.74 13.91
N GLY A 351 -8.74 -2.50 14.16
CA GLY A 351 -9.25 -1.83 15.36
C GLY A 351 -9.22 -0.29 15.35
N ILE A 352 -8.67 0.32 14.30
CA ILE A 352 -8.53 1.78 14.16
C ILE A 352 -9.80 2.36 13.55
N LYS A 353 -10.53 3.17 14.33
CA LYS A 353 -11.77 3.83 13.92
C LYS A 353 -11.55 5.31 13.62
N PHE A 354 -10.63 5.94 14.37
CA PHE A 354 -10.32 7.36 14.26
C PHE A 354 -8.80 7.60 14.16
N SER A 355 -8.40 8.80 13.74
CA SER A 355 -6.98 9.20 13.73
C SER A 355 -6.33 9.12 15.11
N GLY A 356 -7.11 9.33 16.19
CA GLY A 356 -6.65 9.14 17.56
C GLY A 356 -6.26 7.70 17.89
N ASP A 357 -6.96 6.69 17.34
CA ASP A 357 -6.60 5.28 17.55
C ASP A 357 -5.28 4.94 16.83
N MET A 358 -5.08 5.52 15.64
CA MET A 358 -3.81 5.43 14.93
C MET A 358 -2.68 6.08 15.74
N ALA A 359 -2.90 7.26 16.32
CA ALA A 359 -1.91 7.89 17.19
C ALA A 359 -1.58 7.02 18.42
N LYS A 360 -2.59 6.44 19.08
CA LYS A 360 -2.40 5.51 20.20
C LYS A 360 -1.63 4.25 19.79
N ALA A 361 -1.90 3.68 18.62
CA ALA A 361 -1.17 2.52 18.12
C ALA A 361 0.32 2.84 17.87
N LEU A 362 0.61 4.00 17.28
CA LEU A 362 1.99 4.44 17.02
C LEU A 362 2.71 4.78 18.32
N ALA A 363 2.08 5.50 19.26
CA ALA A 363 2.63 5.74 20.60
C ALA A 363 2.85 4.43 21.38
N GLY A 364 2.00 3.42 21.16
CA GLY A 364 2.14 2.08 21.73
C GLY A 364 3.29 1.24 21.15
N GLY A 365 4.10 1.81 20.24
CA GLY A 365 5.32 1.19 19.74
C GLY A 365 5.25 0.70 18.30
N ALA A 366 4.07 0.73 17.65
CA ALA A 366 3.99 0.39 16.23
C ALA A 366 4.79 1.38 15.37
N SER A 367 5.44 0.88 14.32
CA SER A 367 6.13 1.73 13.35
C SER A 367 5.18 2.28 12.29
N CYS A 368 4.18 1.47 11.92
CA CYS A 368 3.10 1.82 10.98
C CYS A 368 1.77 1.23 11.46
N VAL A 369 0.67 1.73 10.90
CA VAL A 369 -0.65 1.12 11.04
C VAL A 369 -1.15 0.59 9.69
N MET A 370 -1.96 -0.47 9.72
CA MET A 370 -2.68 -0.97 8.55
C MET A 370 -4.18 -0.74 8.73
N VAL A 371 -4.81 -0.09 7.74
CA VAL A 371 -6.21 0.34 7.81
C VAL A 371 -7.04 -0.21 6.65
N GLY A 372 -8.23 -0.74 6.97
CA GLY A 372 -9.20 -1.27 6.01
C GLY A 372 -10.42 -0.37 5.87
N SER A 373 -11.33 -0.42 6.85
CA SER A 373 -12.63 0.28 6.84
C SER A 373 -12.54 1.81 6.61
N LEU A 374 -11.43 2.42 7.05
CA LEU A 374 -11.18 3.84 6.84
C LEU A 374 -11.02 4.19 5.35
N LEU A 375 -10.47 3.27 4.54
CA LEU A 375 -10.20 3.44 3.12
C LEU A 375 -11.20 2.69 2.20
N ALA A 376 -11.94 1.70 2.70
CA ALA A 376 -12.86 0.90 1.88
C ALA A 376 -13.96 1.71 1.16
N GLY A 377 -14.31 2.88 1.68
CA GLY A 377 -15.34 3.77 1.12
C GLY A 377 -14.85 4.80 0.11
N THR A 378 -13.58 4.75 -0.32
CA THR A 378 -12.99 5.77 -1.19
C THR A 378 -13.16 5.45 -2.68
N ASP A 379 -12.82 6.41 -3.54
CA ASP A 379 -12.87 6.24 -5.00
C ASP A 379 -11.94 5.12 -5.49
N GLU A 380 -10.76 5.02 -4.90
CA GLU A 380 -9.67 4.13 -5.31
C GLU A 380 -9.80 2.71 -4.76
N SER A 381 -10.69 2.47 -3.80
CA SER A 381 -10.98 1.11 -3.34
C SER A 381 -11.74 0.33 -4.42
N PRO A 382 -11.59 -1.00 -4.52
CA PRO A 382 -12.35 -1.80 -5.46
C PRO A 382 -13.86 -1.78 -5.17
N GLY A 383 -14.65 -2.13 -6.18
CA GLY A 383 -16.11 -2.21 -6.09
C GLY A 383 -16.85 -0.90 -6.42
N GLU A 384 -18.15 -1.03 -6.66
CA GLU A 384 -18.99 0.08 -7.12
C GLU A 384 -19.63 0.86 -5.96
N VAL A 385 -19.92 2.14 -6.22
CA VAL A 385 -20.73 2.98 -5.33
C VAL A 385 -22.20 2.71 -5.63
N TYR A 386 -22.97 2.37 -4.60
CA TYR A 386 -24.41 2.17 -4.71
C TYR A 386 -25.19 3.03 -3.73
N LEU A 387 -26.47 3.27 -4.03
CA LEU A 387 -27.35 4.10 -3.22
C LEU A 387 -28.15 3.22 -2.24
N TYR A 388 -28.14 3.59 -0.96
CA TYR A 388 -28.97 2.96 0.08
C TYR A 388 -29.58 4.05 0.96
N GLN A 389 -30.91 4.08 1.06
CA GLN A 389 -31.66 5.08 1.82
C GLN A 389 -31.23 6.54 1.52
N GLY A 390 -30.99 6.84 0.24
CA GLY A 390 -30.60 8.18 -0.22
C GLY A 390 -29.15 8.58 0.08
N ARG A 391 -28.30 7.67 0.57
CA ARG A 391 -26.87 7.90 0.78
C ARG A 391 -26.03 6.92 -0.02
N SER A 392 -24.84 7.35 -0.43
CA SER A 392 -23.90 6.53 -1.19
C SER A 392 -23.03 5.66 -0.28
N TYR A 393 -22.90 4.38 -0.62
CA TYR A 393 -22.11 3.38 0.10
C TYR A 393 -21.23 2.58 -0.85
N LYS A 394 -20.23 1.90 -0.28
CA LYS A 394 -19.47 0.82 -0.93
C LYS A 394 -19.53 -0.44 -0.08
N SER A 395 -19.44 -1.60 -0.74
CA SER A 395 -19.37 -2.90 -0.07
C SER A 395 -18.05 -3.05 0.67
N TYR A 396 -18.09 -3.65 1.85
CA TYR A 396 -16.91 -3.94 2.66
C TYR A 396 -17.05 -5.29 3.36
N ARG A 397 -16.12 -6.22 3.10
CA ARG A 397 -16.21 -7.59 3.61
C ARG A 397 -14.91 -8.10 4.22
N GLY A 398 -15.05 -8.93 5.25
CA GLY A 398 -13.92 -9.52 5.96
C GLY A 398 -13.35 -10.67 5.16
N MET A 399 -12.03 -10.86 5.21
CA MET A 399 -11.42 -12.03 4.55
C MET A 399 -11.96 -13.35 5.13
N GLY A 400 -12.51 -13.34 6.35
CA GLY A 400 -13.18 -14.50 6.95
C GLY A 400 -14.68 -14.59 6.64
N SER A 401 -15.24 -13.72 5.80
CA SER A 401 -16.64 -13.83 5.36
C SER A 401 -16.81 -14.97 4.38
N VAL A 402 -18.01 -15.54 4.29
CA VAL A 402 -18.33 -16.62 3.35
C VAL A 402 -18.01 -16.20 1.91
N GLY A 403 -18.38 -14.98 1.50
CA GLY A 403 -18.12 -14.49 0.15
C GLY A 403 -16.63 -14.31 -0.15
N ALA A 404 -15.85 -13.78 0.79
CA ALA A 404 -14.41 -13.63 0.60
C ALA A 404 -13.69 -14.99 0.61
N MET A 405 -14.08 -15.91 1.48
CA MET A 405 -13.49 -17.25 1.56
C MET A 405 -13.78 -18.06 0.30
N GLY A 406 -15.02 -17.99 -0.22
CA GLY A 406 -15.41 -18.55 -1.51
C GLY A 406 -14.67 -17.94 -2.70
N SER A 407 -14.07 -16.76 -2.53
CA SER A 407 -13.28 -16.05 -3.55
C SER A 407 -11.75 -16.23 -3.38
N GLY A 408 -11.30 -17.14 -2.50
CA GLY A 408 -9.88 -17.51 -2.41
C GLY A 408 -9.15 -17.14 -1.11
N SER A 409 -9.86 -16.74 -0.05
CA SER A 409 -9.23 -16.46 1.26
C SER A 409 -9.44 -17.54 2.33
N ALA A 410 -10.05 -18.68 1.97
CA ALA A 410 -10.29 -19.78 2.91
C ALA A 410 -8.99 -20.37 3.51
N ASP A 411 -7.88 -20.33 2.78
CA ASP A 411 -6.56 -20.78 3.24
C ASP A 411 -6.05 -19.98 4.44
N ARG A 412 -6.39 -18.67 4.50
CA ARG A 412 -6.03 -17.78 5.61
C ARG A 412 -6.60 -18.28 6.95
N TYR A 413 -7.72 -19.00 6.90
CA TYR A 413 -8.48 -19.54 8.04
C TYR A 413 -8.42 -21.07 8.12
N PHE A 414 -7.45 -21.70 7.46
CA PHE A 414 -7.22 -23.16 7.49
C PHE A 414 -8.42 -23.99 6.98
N GLN A 415 -9.21 -23.42 6.06
CA GLN A 415 -10.43 -24.04 5.53
C GLN A 415 -10.34 -24.30 4.02
N GLN A 416 -9.15 -24.35 3.42
CA GLN A 416 -9.00 -24.55 1.97
C GLN A 416 -9.56 -25.88 1.43
N ASP A 417 -9.69 -26.90 2.29
CA ASP A 417 -10.21 -28.22 1.90
C ASP A 417 -11.74 -28.32 1.96
N VAL A 418 -12.42 -27.28 2.47
CA VAL A 418 -13.89 -27.23 2.61
C VAL A 418 -14.51 -26.76 1.29
N ARG A 419 -15.00 -27.71 0.48
CA ARG A 419 -15.59 -27.42 -0.85
C ARG A 419 -17.02 -26.88 -0.81
N ASP A 420 -17.76 -27.21 0.24
CA ASP A 420 -19.15 -26.76 0.42
C ASP A 420 -19.16 -25.45 1.21
N GLN A 421 -19.56 -24.36 0.54
CA GLN A 421 -19.62 -23.03 1.17
C GLN A 421 -20.53 -23.00 2.40
N MET A 422 -21.57 -23.85 2.46
CA MET A 422 -22.46 -23.93 3.63
C MET A 422 -21.80 -24.57 4.85
N LYS A 423 -20.66 -25.25 4.67
CA LYS A 423 -19.89 -25.88 5.76
C LYS A 423 -18.71 -25.03 6.22
N LEU A 424 -18.48 -23.88 5.59
CA LEU A 424 -17.47 -22.94 6.07
C LEU A 424 -17.89 -22.39 7.43
N VAL A 425 -16.91 -22.22 8.32
CA VAL A 425 -17.07 -21.56 9.62
C VAL A 425 -16.47 -20.15 9.49
N PRO A 426 -17.27 -19.13 9.16
CA PRO A 426 -16.76 -17.80 8.86
C PRO A 426 -16.29 -17.09 10.12
N GLU A 427 -15.13 -16.44 10.02
CA GLU A 427 -14.54 -15.58 11.04
C GLU A 427 -14.61 -14.09 10.66
N GLY A 428 -15.51 -13.76 9.74
CA GLY A 428 -15.83 -12.39 9.34
C GLY A 428 -17.24 -12.23 8.79
N ILE A 429 -17.63 -10.98 8.61
CA ILE A 429 -18.94 -10.58 8.08
C ILE A 429 -18.78 -9.68 6.85
N GLU A 430 -19.90 -9.47 6.16
CA GLU A 430 -20.01 -8.49 5.06
C GLU A 430 -20.90 -7.35 5.51
N GLY A 431 -20.57 -6.14 5.09
CA GLY A 431 -21.30 -4.94 5.42
C GLY A 431 -21.07 -3.86 4.39
N GLN A 432 -21.44 -2.63 4.76
CA GLN A 432 -21.29 -1.48 3.90
C GLN A 432 -20.65 -0.33 4.66
N VAL A 433 -19.81 0.44 3.96
CA VAL A 433 -19.20 1.65 4.48
C VAL A 433 -19.70 2.85 3.70
N PRO A 434 -19.96 4.00 4.34
CA PRO A 434 -20.38 5.18 3.60
C PRO A 434 -19.28 5.61 2.63
N TYR A 435 -19.67 6.14 1.48
CA TYR A 435 -18.77 6.73 0.51
C TYR A 435 -18.02 7.94 1.10
N LYS A 436 -16.74 8.09 0.76
CA LYS A 436 -15.81 9.07 1.36
C LYS A 436 -15.09 9.97 0.35
N GLY A 437 -15.29 9.78 -0.96
CA GLY A 437 -14.51 10.46 -2.00
C GLY A 437 -13.08 9.93 -2.09
N ALA A 438 -12.16 10.76 -2.55
CA ALA A 438 -10.76 10.35 -2.79
C ALA A 438 -10.02 9.96 -1.49
N ALA A 439 -9.21 8.90 -1.56
CA ALA A 439 -8.41 8.41 -0.44
C ALA A 439 -7.44 9.47 0.10
N GLY A 440 -6.90 10.33 -0.77
CA GLY A 440 -6.01 11.42 -0.36
C GLY A 440 -6.61 12.35 0.70
N ALA A 441 -7.92 12.62 0.64
CA ALA A 441 -8.60 13.44 1.64
C ALA A 441 -8.67 12.73 3.01
N VAL A 442 -8.94 11.41 3.01
CA VAL A 442 -8.95 10.60 4.24
C VAL A 442 -7.55 10.53 4.84
N LEU A 443 -6.53 10.26 4.03
CA LEU A 443 -5.13 10.17 4.45
C LEU A 443 -4.63 11.51 5.03
N HIS A 444 -5.01 12.63 4.43
CA HIS A 444 -4.70 13.96 4.95
C HIS A 444 -5.25 14.18 6.37
N GLN A 445 -6.50 13.76 6.63
CA GLN A 445 -7.11 13.86 7.96
C GLN A 445 -6.45 12.93 8.99
N LEU A 446 -6.05 11.72 8.58
CA LEU A 446 -5.32 10.79 9.45
C LEU A 446 -3.93 11.35 9.82
N ALA A 447 -3.20 11.88 8.84
CA ALA A 447 -1.92 12.54 9.07
C ALA A 447 -2.06 13.77 9.98
N GLY A 448 -3.08 14.61 9.74
CA GLY A 448 -3.37 15.78 10.56
C GLY A 448 -3.68 15.43 12.02
N GLY A 449 -4.48 14.38 12.27
CA GLY A 449 -4.77 13.91 13.62
C GLY A 449 -3.55 13.36 14.36
N LEU A 450 -2.65 12.67 13.65
CA LEU A 450 -1.37 12.22 14.21
C LEU A 450 -0.48 13.41 14.59
N ARG A 451 -0.29 14.36 13.67
CA ARG A 451 0.50 15.58 13.90
C ARG A 451 -0.03 16.39 15.07
N ALA A 452 -1.36 16.50 15.21
CA ALA A 452 -1.98 17.13 16.35
C ALA A 452 -1.65 16.38 17.66
N SER A 453 -1.76 15.05 17.67
CA SER A 453 -1.42 14.23 18.84
C SER A 453 0.05 14.38 19.24
N MET A 454 0.96 14.41 18.27
CA MET A 454 2.39 14.67 18.49
C MET A 454 2.64 16.08 19.06
N GLY A 455 1.95 17.09 18.53
CA GLY A 455 2.01 18.46 19.08
C GLY A 455 1.53 18.55 20.54
N TYR A 456 0.45 17.84 20.90
CA TYR A 456 -0.04 17.79 22.30
C TYR A 456 0.89 17.02 23.25
N THR A 457 1.68 16.09 22.73
CA THR A 457 2.61 15.26 23.51
C THR A 457 4.06 15.74 23.43
N GLY A 458 4.33 16.83 22.69
CA GLY A 458 5.67 17.38 22.53
C GLY A 458 6.62 16.55 21.67
N ALA A 459 6.10 15.61 20.88
CA ALA A 459 6.91 14.70 20.10
C ALA A 459 7.32 15.30 18.75
N HIS A 460 8.63 15.43 18.51
CA HIS A 460 9.17 15.99 17.26
C HIS A 460 9.09 15.00 16.10
N ASN A 461 9.22 13.71 16.40
CA ASN A 461 9.17 12.63 15.41
C ASN A 461 8.57 11.35 16.02
N LEU A 462 8.32 10.32 15.20
CA LEU A 462 7.69 9.09 15.69
C LEU A 462 8.54 8.27 16.66
N ARG A 463 9.86 8.45 16.68
CA ARG A 463 10.70 7.81 17.69
C ARG A 463 10.46 8.44 19.06
N ASP A 464 10.54 9.75 19.12
CA ASP A 464 10.21 10.55 20.31
C ASP A 464 8.79 10.22 20.81
N PHE A 465 7.82 10.16 19.89
CA PHE A 465 6.44 9.82 20.21
C PHE A 465 6.29 8.43 20.86
N ARG A 466 7.07 7.43 20.43
CA ARG A 466 7.07 6.08 21.03
C ARG A 466 7.77 6.03 22.39
N GLU A 467 8.88 6.74 22.52
CA GLU A 467 9.72 6.67 23.72
C GLU A 467 9.14 7.49 24.89
N ASN A 468 8.42 8.58 24.61
CA ASN A 468 8.02 9.57 25.61
C ASN A 468 6.51 9.70 25.85
N SER A 469 5.66 9.07 25.03
CA SER A 469 4.21 9.12 25.24
C SER A 469 3.79 8.38 26.52
N VAL A 470 2.89 9.01 27.27
CA VAL A 470 2.28 8.42 28.46
C VAL A 470 0.80 8.20 28.22
N PHE A 471 0.30 7.00 28.54
CA PHE A 471 -1.13 6.69 28.48
C PHE A 471 -1.79 6.86 29.84
N VAL A 472 -3.02 7.37 29.84
CA VAL A 472 -3.92 7.36 31.01
C VAL A 472 -5.07 6.41 30.72
N LYS A 473 -5.30 5.47 31.63
CA LYS A 473 -6.46 4.58 31.57
C LYS A 473 -7.73 5.34 31.92
N ILE A 474 -8.79 5.09 31.16
CA ILE A 474 -10.09 5.75 31.34
C ILE A 474 -11.20 4.74 31.63
N SER A 475 -12.31 5.23 32.18
CA SER A 475 -13.54 4.46 32.35
C SER A 475 -14.46 4.61 31.13
N GLY A 476 -15.51 3.79 31.03
CA GLY A 476 -16.54 3.95 30.00
C GLY A 476 -17.28 5.30 30.05
N ALA A 477 -17.37 5.92 31.23
CA ALA A 477 -17.93 7.26 31.37
C ALA A 477 -17.00 8.32 30.76
N ALA A 478 -15.69 8.23 31.01
CA ALA A 478 -14.69 9.11 30.39
C ALA A 478 -14.59 8.90 28.86
N LEU A 479 -14.83 7.69 28.35
CA LEU A 479 -14.97 7.46 26.91
C LEU A 479 -16.20 8.18 26.35
N SER A 480 -17.32 8.13 27.08
CA SER A 480 -18.55 8.82 26.67
C SER A 480 -18.37 10.34 26.69
N GLU A 481 -17.64 10.87 27.68
CA GLU A 481 -17.18 12.27 27.74
C GLU A 481 -16.23 12.64 26.60
N SER A 482 -15.36 11.72 26.17
CA SER A 482 -14.41 11.96 25.08
C SER A 482 -15.09 12.16 23.71
N HIS A 483 -16.28 11.59 23.52
CA HIS A 483 -17.10 11.78 22.33
C HIS A 483 -17.96 13.05 22.44
N VAL A 484 -18.46 13.55 21.31
CA VAL A 484 -19.47 14.61 21.31
C VAL A 484 -20.69 14.16 22.13
N HIS A 485 -21.02 14.90 23.18
CA HIS A 485 -22.12 14.63 24.10
C HIS A 485 -22.96 15.90 24.33
N ASP A 486 -24.21 15.73 24.76
CA ASP A 486 -25.16 16.79 25.11
C ASP A 486 -25.49 17.82 24.00
N VAL A 487 -25.24 17.48 22.73
CA VAL A 487 -25.61 18.30 21.56
C VAL A 487 -26.07 17.46 20.36
N THR A 488 -26.90 18.06 19.50
CA THR A 488 -27.25 17.49 18.19
C THR A 488 -26.23 17.90 17.14
N ILE A 489 -25.58 16.94 16.48
CA ILE A 489 -24.64 17.20 15.39
C ILE A 489 -25.42 17.70 14.17
N THR A 490 -25.20 18.97 13.79
CA THR A 490 -25.82 19.57 12.60
C THR A 490 -25.00 19.40 11.33
N ARG A 491 -23.67 19.25 11.47
CA ARG A 491 -22.72 19.01 10.38
C ARG A 491 -21.61 18.09 10.88
N GLU A 492 -21.38 16.99 10.19
CA GLU A 492 -20.29 16.07 10.49
C GLU A 492 -18.96 16.62 9.97
N ALA A 493 -17.89 16.39 10.73
CA ALA A 493 -16.53 16.68 10.29
C ALA A 493 -15.96 15.48 9.52
N PRO A 494 -15.08 15.68 8.52
CA PRO A 494 -14.49 14.57 7.75
C PRO A 494 -13.76 13.51 8.60
N ASN A 495 -13.22 13.93 9.75
CA ASN A 495 -12.43 13.13 10.69
C ASN A 495 -13.24 12.57 11.87
N TYR A 496 -14.54 12.88 11.99
CA TYR A 496 -15.39 12.42 13.09
C TYR A 496 -16.82 12.15 12.62
N ARG A 497 -17.23 10.88 12.71
CA ARG A 497 -18.62 10.46 12.51
C ARG A 497 -19.09 9.73 13.76
N SER A 498 -20.24 10.13 14.30
CA SER A 498 -20.84 9.42 15.41
C SER A 498 -21.40 8.10 14.89
N GLY A 499 -20.86 6.98 15.39
CA GLY A 499 -21.25 5.63 15.01
C GLY A 499 -22.26 4.99 15.96
N ARG A 500 -23.08 5.78 16.65
CA ARG A 500 -24.17 5.27 17.49
C ARG A 500 -25.52 5.70 16.94
#